data_AF-A0AAX3PLT3-F1
#
_entry.id   AF-A0AAX3PLT3-F1
#
_cell.length_a   1.000
_cell.length_b   1.000
_cell.length_c   1.000
_cell.angle_alpha   90.00
_cell.angle_beta   90.00
_cell.angle_gamma   90.00
#
_symmetry.space_group_name_H-M   'P 1'
#
loop_
_entity.id
_entity.type
_entity.pdbx_description
1 polymer ?
#
loop_
_entity_poly.entity_id
_entity_poly.type
_entity_poly.pdbx_seq_one_letter_code
_entity_poly.pdbx_strand_id
1 'polypeptide(L)'
;MFVSFLDQIDHEILEKEQVIQLFAKIQATDLEYSNSGYLALDMPKQGQIILLFWWVDTTHLILRYDKNIPTVQQGESWLSCNEDLNLTLFDVGDDTWLPLNSIISLDDAINVISELYDQPLNLPNQIKWQNVADVMWKD
;
A
#
# COMPACT_ATOMS: atom_id res chain seq x y z
N MET A 1 14.66 -4.81 23.18
CA MET A 1 14.67 -4.68 21.72
C MET A 1 13.21 -4.49 21.35
N PHE A 2 12.80 -3.27 21.01
CA PHE A 2 11.43 -3.00 20.58
C PHE A 2 11.35 -3.47 19.12
N VAL A 3 10.53 -4.48 18.87
CA VAL A 3 10.19 -4.95 17.52
C VAL A 3 9.11 -3.98 17.05
N SER A 4 9.39 -3.21 16.00
CA SER A 4 8.46 -2.22 15.46
C SER A 4 7.28 -2.91 14.76
N PHE A 5 6.20 -2.16 14.54
CA PHE A 5 5.02 -2.54 13.77
C PHE A 5 5.35 -3.21 12.42
N LEU A 6 6.43 -2.79 11.78
CA LEU A 6 6.85 -3.26 10.46
C LEU A 6 7.77 -4.47 10.48
N ASP A 7 8.50 -4.65 11.57
CA ASP A 7 9.34 -5.83 11.77
C ASP A 7 8.50 -7.12 11.87
N GLN A 8 7.19 -7.01 12.13
CA GLN A 8 6.25 -8.14 12.15
C GLN A 8 5.73 -8.52 10.75
N ILE A 9 5.81 -7.61 9.78
CA ILE A 9 5.31 -7.81 8.41
C ILE A 9 6.47 -8.15 7.47
N ASP A 10 7.69 -7.75 7.82
CA ASP A 10 8.87 -8.03 7.03
C ASP A 10 9.17 -9.55 7.00
N HIS A 11 9.06 -10.15 5.82
CA HIS A 11 9.32 -11.57 5.52
C HIS A 11 8.31 -12.62 6.02
N GLU A 12 7.13 -12.23 6.52
CA GLU A 12 6.08 -13.20 6.90
C GLU A 12 4.92 -13.22 5.89
N ILE A 13 4.52 -14.44 5.48
CA ILE A 13 3.27 -14.64 4.73
C ILE A 13 2.12 -14.57 5.74
N LEU A 14 1.48 -13.42 5.83
CA LEU A 14 0.34 -13.19 6.71
C LEU A 14 -0.97 -13.56 6.00
N GLU A 15 -1.86 -14.26 6.72
CA GLU A 15 -3.21 -14.54 6.26
C GLU A 15 -4.07 -13.27 6.26
N LYS A 16 -5.08 -13.23 5.38
CA LYS A 16 -5.98 -12.09 5.17
C LYS A 16 -6.50 -11.49 6.48
N GLU A 17 -7.04 -12.33 7.36
CA GLU A 17 -7.64 -11.90 8.62
C GLU A 17 -6.62 -11.31 9.59
N GLN A 18 -5.37 -11.78 9.55
CA GLN A 18 -4.30 -11.25 10.40
C GLN A 18 -3.94 -9.84 9.96
N VAL A 19 -3.80 -9.61 8.65
CA VAL A 19 -3.53 -8.27 8.10
C VAL A 19 -4.68 -7.31 8.40
N ILE A 20 -5.94 -7.72 8.19
CA ILE A 20 -7.09 -6.87 8.49
C ILE A 20 -7.12 -6.50 9.99
N GLN A 21 -6.89 -7.46 10.87
CA GLN A 21 -6.86 -7.20 12.31
C GLN A 21 -5.71 -6.30 12.73
N LEU A 22 -4.57 -6.39 12.04
CA LEU A 22 -3.41 -5.56 12.28
C LEU A 22 -3.69 -4.10 11.90
N PHE A 23 -4.24 -3.86 10.71
CA PHE A 23 -4.62 -2.51 10.27
C PHE A 23 -5.72 -1.91 11.15
N ALA A 24 -6.72 -2.70 11.54
CA ALA A 24 -7.84 -2.24 12.37
C ALA A 24 -7.46 -1.89 13.82
N LYS A 25 -6.27 -2.29 14.29
CA LYS A 25 -5.82 -2.10 15.68
C LYS A 25 -4.65 -1.13 15.82
N ILE A 26 -4.27 -0.45 14.74
CA ILE A 26 -3.16 0.50 14.73
C ILE A 26 -3.34 1.58 15.82
N GLN A 27 -2.26 1.89 16.52
CA GLN A 27 -2.19 2.96 17.51
C GLN A 27 -1.14 3.98 17.12
N ALA A 28 -1.25 5.21 17.63
CA ALA A 28 -0.29 6.27 17.32
C ALA A 28 1.15 5.90 17.71
N THR A 29 1.33 5.10 18.77
CA THR A 29 2.64 4.59 19.21
C THR A 29 3.27 3.60 18.23
N ASP A 30 2.45 2.91 17.44
CA ASP A 30 2.94 1.95 16.44
C ASP A 30 3.60 2.67 15.25
N LEU A 31 3.24 3.94 15.03
CA LEU A 31 3.74 4.81 13.96
C LEU A 31 4.90 5.72 14.40
N GLU A 32 5.35 5.63 15.64
CA GLU A 32 6.35 6.56 16.23
C GLU A 32 7.71 6.46 15.53
N TYR A 33 8.11 5.26 15.14
CA TYR A 33 9.43 4.98 14.59
C TYR A 33 9.42 4.67 13.09
N SER A 34 8.27 4.24 12.57
CA SER A 34 8.09 4.05 11.15
C SER A 34 6.61 3.96 10.80
N ASN A 35 6.26 4.49 9.63
CA ASN A 35 4.90 4.58 9.13
C ASN A 35 4.70 3.88 7.78
N SER A 36 5.73 3.25 7.22
CA SER A 36 5.72 2.70 5.86
C SER A 36 5.98 1.20 5.84
N GLY A 37 5.36 0.42 4.95
CA GLY A 37 5.60 -1.02 4.89
C GLY A 37 5.10 -1.65 3.59
N TYR A 38 5.17 -2.97 3.50
CA TYR A 38 4.64 -3.69 2.35
C TYR A 38 4.07 -5.06 2.70
N LEU A 39 3.12 -5.54 1.88
CA LEU A 39 2.63 -6.91 1.87
C LEU A 39 3.05 -7.56 0.55
N ALA A 40 3.57 -8.78 0.61
CA ALA A 40 3.94 -9.56 -0.57
C ALA A 40 2.98 -10.74 -0.74
N LEU A 41 2.25 -10.76 -1.86
CA LEU A 41 1.40 -11.89 -2.25
C LEU A 41 2.10 -12.67 -3.36
N ASP A 42 2.65 -13.82 -2.97
CA ASP A 42 3.30 -14.73 -3.89
C ASP A 42 2.27 -15.49 -4.73
N MET A 43 2.41 -15.41 -6.05
CA MET A 43 1.58 -16.16 -6.99
C MET A 43 2.43 -17.22 -7.69
N PRO A 44 2.30 -18.51 -7.32
CA PRO A 44 3.10 -19.57 -7.88
C PRO A 44 3.07 -19.56 -9.41
N LYS A 45 4.26 -19.47 -10.02
CA LYS A 45 4.48 -19.43 -11.49
C LYS A 45 4.03 -18.16 -12.21
N GLN A 46 3.45 -17.19 -11.50
CA GLN A 46 2.96 -15.95 -12.09
C GLN A 46 3.73 -14.71 -11.59
N GLY A 47 4.47 -14.79 -10.49
CA GLY A 47 5.26 -13.67 -9.97
C GLY A 47 4.76 -13.24 -8.60
N GLN A 48 4.89 -11.96 -8.28
CA GLN A 48 4.53 -11.43 -6.97
C GLN A 48 3.74 -10.13 -7.15
N ILE A 49 2.76 -9.92 -6.28
CA ILE A 49 2.11 -8.62 -6.08
C ILE A 49 2.65 -8.03 -4.79
N ILE A 50 3.07 -6.77 -4.85
CA ILE A 50 3.56 -6.03 -3.68
C ILE A 50 2.56 -4.91 -3.41
N LEU A 51 1.99 -4.87 -2.21
CA LEU A 51 1.19 -3.74 -1.74
C LEU A 51 2.01 -2.94 -0.74
N LEU A 52 2.61 -1.84 -1.17
CA LEU A 52 3.24 -0.89 -0.25
C LEU A 52 2.18 -0.01 0.40
N PHE A 53 2.45 0.44 1.62
CA PHE A 53 1.58 1.35 2.36
C PHE A 53 2.39 2.39 3.13
N TRP A 54 1.82 3.58 3.29
CA TRP A 54 2.35 4.66 4.14
C TRP A 54 1.21 5.25 4.97
N TRP A 55 1.30 5.12 6.30
CA TRP A 55 0.36 5.71 7.22
C TRP A 55 0.60 7.22 7.35
N VAL A 56 -0.48 8.00 7.25
CA VAL A 56 -0.47 9.45 7.51
C VAL A 56 -0.86 9.70 8.97
N ASP A 57 -1.84 8.96 9.46
CA ASP A 57 -2.28 8.90 10.84
C ASP A 57 -2.95 7.54 11.11
N THR A 58 -3.56 7.32 12.27
CA THR A 58 -4.21 6.02 12.60
C THR A 58 -5.50 5.73 11.83
N THR A 59 -5.94 6.64 10.97
CA THR A 59 -7.20 6.59 10.22
C THR A 59 -7.02 6.80 8.72
N HIS A 60 -5.83 7.19 8.28
CA HIS A 60 -5.52 7.50 6.89
C HIS A 60 -4.16 6.95 6.47
N LEU A 61 -4.10 6.48 5.25
CA LEU A 61 -2.90 5.92 4.65
C LEU A 61 -2.93 6.03 3.13
N ILE A 62 -1.81 5.73 2.51
CA ILE A 62 -1.62 5.61 1.08
C ILE A 62 -1.29 4.17 0.77
N LEU A 63 -1.82 3.64 -0.32
CA LEU A 63 -1.49 2.32 -0.85
C LEU A 63 -0.85 2.45 -2.22
N ARG A 64 0.17 1.63 -2.49
CA ARG A 64 0.74 1.43 -3.81
C ARG A 64 0.71 -0.05 -4.16
N TYR A 65 0.04 -0.39 -5.24
CA TYR A 65 -0.02 -1.74 -5.79
C TYR A 65 1.02 -1.86 -6.90
N ASP A 66 1.96 -2.79 -6.75
CA ASP A 66 3.03 -3.09 -7.70
C ASP A 66 2.87 -4.52 -8.24
N LYS A 67 2.71 -4.63 -9.55
CA LYS A 67 2.59 -5.91 -10.25
C LYS A 67 3.95 -6.36 -10.75
N ASN A 68 4.64 -7.15 -9.92
CA ASN A 68 5.96 -7.70 -10.21
C ASN A 68 5.86 -9.10 -10.84
N ILE A 69 5.33 -9.15 -12.06
CA ILE A 69 5.16 -10.37 -12.85
C ILE A 69 6.22 -10.40 -13.96
N PRO A 70 7.13 -11.40 -14.00
CA PRO A 70 8.24 -11.45 -14.97
C PRO A 70 7.83 -11.39 -16.45
N THR A 71 6.60 -11.77 -16.77
CA THR A 71 6.09 -11.80 -18.16
C THR A 71 5.42 -10.50 -18.59
N VAL A 72 5.19 -9.54 -17.70
CA VAL A 72 4.64 -8.22 -18.06
C VAL A 72 5.82 -7.31 -18.42
N GLN A 73 5.89 -6.87 -19.67
CA GLN A 73 6.89 -5.89 -20.08
C GLN A 73 6.59 -4.58 -19.37
N GLN A 74 7.46 -4.21 -18.43
CA GLN A 74 7.34 -3.09 -17.47
C GLN A 74 6.37 -3.42 -16.33
N GLY A 75 6.90 -3.40 -15.09
CA GLY A 75 6.09 -3.53 -13.89
C GLY A 75 5.05 -2.42 -13.89
N GLU A 76 3.78 -2.81 -13.81
CA GLU A 76 2.69 -1.86 -13.69
C GLU A 76 2.50 -1.54 -12.21
N SER A 77 2.47 -0.25 -11.90
CA SER A 77 2.37 0.25 -10.53
C SER A 77 1.28 1.31 -10.45
N TRP A 78 0.47 1.24 -9.40
CA TRP A 78 -0.64 2.15 -9.17
C TRP A 78 -0.67 2.65 -7.74
N LEU A 79 -1.01 3.92 -7.58
CA LEU A 79 -1.18 4.60 -6.30
C LEU A 79 -2.67 4.77 -6.01
N SER A 80 -3.09 4.59 -4.75
CA SER A 80 -4.45 4.90 -4.31
C SER A 80 -4.79 6.36 -4.62
N CYS A 81 -6.07 6.66 -4.82
CA CYS A 81 -6.54 8.02 -5.06
C CYS A 81 -7.97 8.23 -4.56
N ASN A 82 -8.22 9.34 -3.87
CA ASN A 82 -9.54 9.72 -3.33
C ASN A 82 -10.30 10.73 -4.22
N GLU A 83 -9.59 11.46 -5.08
CA GLU A 83 -10.11 12.55 -5.89
C GLU A 83 -9.58 12.48 -7.33
N ASP A 84 -9.86 13.49 -8.16
CA ASP A 84 -9.20 13.62 -9.46
C ASP A 84 -7.74 14.08 -9.26
N LEU A 85 -6.93 14.03 -10.33
CA LEU A 85 -5.48 14.26 -10.25
C LEU A 85 -5.14 15.61 -9.60
N ASN A 86 -4.48 15.55 -8.43
CA ASN A 86 -3.89 16.68 -7.73
C ASN A 86 -2.39 16.43 -7.52
N LEU A 87 -1.55 17.27 -8.13
CA LEU A 87 -0.09 17.12 -8.10
C LEU A 87 0.56 17.79 -6.87
N THR A 88 -0.23 18.22 -5.90
CA THR A 88 0.32 18.72 -4.63
C THR A 88 0.98 17.57 -3.91
N LEU A 89 2.31 17.63 -3.78
CA LEU A 89 3.08 16.61 -3.07
C LEU A 89 3.20 16.95 -1.58
N PHE A 90 3.27 15.93 -0.75
CA PHE A 90 3.64 16.06 0.65
C PHE A 90 4.63 14.96 1.04
N ASP A 91 5.42 15.27 2.06
CA ASP A 91 6.38 14.34 2.66
C ASP A 91 5.61 13.30 3.49
N VAL A 92 5.67 12.04 3.08
CA VAL A 92 5.05 10.91 3.78
C VAL A 92 6.02 10.22 4.74
N GLY A 93 7.21 10.78 4.97
CA GLY A 93 8.28 10.15 5.72
C GLY A 93 9.27 9.40 4.82
N ASP A 94 10.40 9.01 5.39
CA ASP A 94 11.49 8.28 4.71
C ASP A 94 11.95 8.93 3.38
N ASP A 95 12.05 10.26 3.38
CA ASP A 95 12.38 11.08 2.18
C ASP A 95 11.47 10.81 0.97
N THR A 96 10.27 10.26 1.21
CA THR A 96 9.31 9.90 0.17
C THR A 96 8.26 10.99 0.04
N TRP A 97 8.04 11.47 -1.18
CA TRP A 97 7.05 12.51 -1.49
C TRP A 97 5.97 11.92 -2.39
N LEU A 98 4.71 11.98 -1.94
CA LEU A 98 3.57 11.42 -2.66
C LEU A 98 2.47 12.47 -2.89
N PRO A 99 1.63 12.32 -3.93
CA PRO A 99 0.48 13.18 -4.16
C PRO A 99 -0.52 13.17 -2.99
N LEU A 100 -1.01 14.35 -2.58
CA LEU A 100 -1.95 14.49 -1.47
C LEU A 100 -3.29 13.79 -1.72
N ASN A 101 -3.74 13.73 -2.98
CA ASN A 101 -4.95 12.99 -3.36
C ASN A 101 -4.79 11.46 -3.23
N SER A 102 -3.60 10.95 -2.91
CA SER A 102 -3.40 9.52 -2.73
C SER A 102 -3.87 8.97 -1.39
N ILE A 103 -4.15 9.85 -0.44
CA ILE A 103 -4.58 9.49 0.91
C ILE A 103 -6.01 8.93 0.88
N ILE A 104 -6.19 7.73 1.39
CA ILE A 104 -7.49 7.08 1.55
C ILE A 104 -7.78 6.82 3.03
N SER A 105 -9.05 6.54 3.33
CA SER A 105 -9.46 6.15 4.68
C SER A 105 -8.98 4.73 5.02
N LEU A 106 -8.81 4.45 6.31
CA LEU A 106 -8.52 3.11 6.81
C LEU A 106 -9.59 2.09 6.39
N ASP A 107 -10.86 2.49 6.41
CA ASP A 107 -11.96 1.62 5.99
C ASP A 107 -11.83 1.22 4.51
N ASP A 108 -11.52 2.18 3.64
CA ASP A 108 -11.26 1.91 2.22
C ASP A 108 -10.04 1.01 2.04
N ALA A 109 -8.96 1.26 2.78
CA ALA A 109 -7.75 0.46 2.71
C ALA A 109 -7.99 -1.00 3.15
N ILE A 110 -8.74 -1.22 4.23
CA ILE A 110 -9.11 -2.57 4.69
C ILE A 110 -9.93 -3.30 3.62
N ASN A 111 -10.86 -2.61 2.95
CA ASN A 111 -11.64 -3.19 1.86
C ASN A 111 -10.76 -3.55 0.66
N VAL A 112 -9.82 -2.68 0.29
CA VAL A 112 -8.84 -2.92 -0.77
C VAL A 112 -7.96 -4.12 -0.45
N ILE A 113 -7.41 -4.19 0.76
CA ILE A 113 -6.60 -5.32 1.23
C ILE A 113 -7.43 -6.61 1.19
N SER A 114 -8.67 -6.56 1.64
CA SER A 114 -9.56 -7.72 1.63
C SER A 114 -9.81 -8.26 0.22
N GLU A 115 -10.10 -7.39 -0.76
CA GLU A 115 -10.26 -7.81 -2.17
C GLU A 115 -8.94 -8.29 -2.78
N LEU A 116 -7.83 -7.66 -2.44
CA LEU A 116 -6.50 -8.05 -2.93
C LEU A 116 -6.15 -9.50 -2.55
N TYR A 117 -6.47 -9.91 -1.33
CA TYR A 117 -6.27 -11.30 -0.90
C TYR A 117 -7.17 -12.29 -1.64
N ASP A 118 -8.38 -11.88 -2.02
CA ASP A 118 -9.32 -12.73 -2.76
C ASP A 118 -8.97 -12.82 -4.26
N GLN A 119 -8.47 -11.72 -4.84
CA GLN A 119 -8.20 -11.57 -6.26
C GLN A 119 -6.94 -10.73 -6.52
N PRO A 120 -5.73 -11.24 -6.21
CA PRO A 120 -4.50 -10.45 -6.20
C PRO A 120 -4.11 -9.85 -7.54
N LEU A 121 -4.56 -10.41 -8.67
CA LEU A 121 -4.27 -9.91 -10.01
C LEU A 121 -5.16 -8.74 -10.44
N ASN A 122 -6.27 -8.53 -9.75
CA ASN A 122 -7.26 -7.53 -10.09
C ASN A 122 -7.03 -6.31 -9.20
N LEU A 123 -6.86 -5.15 -9.82
CA LEU A 123 -6.75 -3.91 -9.09
C LEU A 123 -8.10 -3.61 -8.42
N PRO A 124 -8.16 -3.49 -7.08
CA PRO A 124 -9.42 -3.35 -6.35
C PRO A 124 -10.24 -2.14 -6.80
N ASN A 125 -11.56 -2.26 -6.91
CA ASN A 125 -12.40 -1.23 -7.54
C ASN A 125 -13.10 -0.28 -6.55
N GLN A 126 -12.90 -0.46 -5.24
CA GLN A 126 -13.52 0.36 -4.20
C GLN A 126 -12.96 1.78 -4.18
N ILE A 127 -11.71 1.95 -4.63
CA ILE A 127 -11.05 3.25 -4.74
C ILE A 127 -10.64 3.52 -6.18
N LYS A 128 -10.33 4.78 -6.47
CA LYS A 128 -9.63 5.11 -7.71
C LYS A 128 -8.15 4.77 -7.56
N TRP A 129 -7.54 4.48 -8.69
CA TRP A 129 -6.11 4.23 -8.79
C TRP A 129 -5.52 5.11 -9.87
N GLN A 130 -4.31 5.57 -9.63
CA GLN A 130 -3.54 6.34 -10.58
C GLN A 130 -2.26 5.60 -10.94
N ASN A 131 -1.91 5.55 -12.22
CA ASN A 131 -0.65 4.94 -12.62
C ASN A 131 0.52 5.76 -12.05
N VAL A 132 1.46 5.08 -11.40
CA VAL A 132 2.64 5.71 -10.78
C VAL A 132 3.46 6.49 -11.82
N ALA A 133 3.53 6.03 -13.07
CA ALA A 133 4.25 6.71 -14.14
C ALA A 133 3.62 8.05 -14.57
N ASP A 134 2.36 8.31 -14.18
CA ASP A 134 1.65 9.56 -14.46
C ASP A 134 1.79 10.60 -13.32
N VAL A 135 2.27 10.19 -12.14
CA VAL A 135 2.37 11.05 -10.94
C VAL A 135 3.77 11.20 -10.39
N MET A 136 4.57 10.15 -10.46
CA MET A 136 5.95 10.20 -10.03
C MET A 136 6.77 10.79 -11.15
N TRP A 137 7.63 11.74 -10.80
CA TRP A 137 8.53 12.38 -11.75
C TRP A 137 9.34 11.29 -12.46
N LYS A 138 9.33 11.33 -13.80
CA LYS A 138 10.33 10.61 -14.59
C LYS A 138 11.62 11.40 -14.46
N ASP A 139 12.57 10.90 -13.68
CA ASP A 139 13.96 11.36 -13.77
C ASP A 139 14.45 11.35 -15.24
#